data_AF-A0A3R7FFW0-F1
#
_entry.id   AF-A0A3R7FFW0-F1
#
_cell.length_a   1.000
_cell.length_b   1.000
_cell.length_c   1.000
_cell.angle_alpha   90.00
_cell.angle_beta   90.00
_cell.angle_gamma   90.00
#
_symmetry.space_group_name_H-M   'P 1'
#
loop_
_entity.id
_entity.type
_entity.pdbx_description
1 polymer ?
#
loop_
_entity_poly.entity_id
_entity_poly.type
_entity_poly.pdbx_seq_one_letter_code
_entity_poly.pdbx_strand_id
1 'polypeptide(L)'
;MTDNCDVPWINCTEGDIFLFYNSKAYSYNADGSRYVTSWSIFYGNVSDYWGTSRYQGSSLSTYRYVFNGNGSGSWQYMKNNAASVMNCAPADNYRVYYNSGYGGTSQYFGKNGPYGDCNHTDLISALKNNNASQHFA
;
A
#
# COMPACT_ATOMS: atom_id res chain seq x y z
N MET A 1 -12.20 -3.69 2.66
CA MET A 1 -10.87 -3.35 2.10
C MET A 1 -10.34 -2.20 2.94
N THR A 2 -9.04 -2.15 3.26
CA THR A 2 -8.43 -0.95 3.85
C THR A 2 -7.99 -0.06 2.69
N ASP A 3 -8.93 0.70 2.18
CA ASP A 3 -8.60 1.84 1.33
C ASP A 3 -8.21 3.00 2.28
N ASN A 4 -7.21 3.81 1.94
CA ASN A 4 -6.89 5.00 2.76
C ASN A 4 -7.89 6.13 2.64
N CYS A 5 -9.01 5.85 2.00
CA CYS A 5 -10.16 6.72 1.90
C CYS A 5 -11.17 6.55 3.04
N ASP A 6 -10.83 5.84 4.13
CA ASP A 6 -11.57 5.86 5.41
C ASP A 6 -11.43 7.23 6.14
N VAL A 7 -11.55 8.34 5.41
CA VAL A 7 -11.81 9.68 5.96
C VAL A 7 -13.20 10.12 5.50
N PRO A 8 -14.08 10.66 6.38
CA PRO A 8 -15.52 10.86 6.11
C PRO A 8 -15.93 11.72 4.91
N TRP A 9 -14.97 12.30 4.18
CA TRP A 9 -15.17 13.34 3.15
C TRP A 9 -14.68 12.93 1.77
N ILE A 10 -14.09 11.74 1.62
CA ILE A 10 -13.55 11.24 0.35
C ILE A 10 -14.22 9.91 0.03
N ASN A 11 -15.03 9.87 -1.03
CA ASN A 11 -15.55 8.63 -1.59
C ASN A 11 -14.50 8.11 -2.59
N CYS A 12 -13.71 7.10 -2.21
CA CYS A 12 -12.91 6.36 -3.19
C CYS A 12 -13.61 5.08 -3.58
N THR A 13 -13.73 4.87 -4.88
CA THR A 13 -14.26 3.65 -5.48
C THR A 13 -13.16 2.75 -6.06
N GLU A 14 -11.93 3.26 -6.25
CA GLU A 14 -10.81 2.53 -6.85
C GLU A 14 -9.49 3.03 -6.26
N GLY A 15 -8.76 2.18 -5.52
CA GLY A 15 -7.40 2.46 -5.11
C GLY A 15 -6.39 1.95 -6.15
N ASP A 16 -5.28 2.66 -6.32
CA ASP A 16 -4.41 2.55 -7.50
C ASP A 16 -3.10 1.78 -7.23
N ILE A 17 -2.58 1.85 -6.01
CA ILE A 17 -1.38 1.11 -5.60
C ILE A 17 -1.74 0.07 -4.54
N PHE A 18 -1.29 -1.16 -4.77
CA PHE A 18 -1.44 -2.28 -3.87
C PHE A 18 -0.08 -2.56 -3.21
N LEU A 19 -0.08 -2.70 -1.89
CA LEU A 19 1.06 -3.15 -1.12
C LEU A 19 0.74 -4.50 -0.50
N PHE A 20 1.56 -5.49 -0.79
CA PHE A 20 1.36 -6.88 -0.37
C PHE A 20 2.32 -7.23 0.76
N TYR A 21 1.83 -8.02 1.72
CA TYR A 21 2.62 -8.47 2.86
C TYR A 21 3.81 -9.34 2.45
N ASN A 22 3.60 -10.22 1.48
CA ASN A 22 4.64 -11.12 0.97
C ASN A 22 5.29 -10.62 -0.31
N SER A 23 6.48 -11.14 -0.60
CA SER A 23 7.10 -10.99 -1.91
C SER A 23 6.23 -11.56 -3.03
N LYS A 24 6.47 -11.12 -4.26
CA LYS A 24 5.74 -11.57 -5.45
C LYS A 24 5.66 -13.10 -5.56
N ALA A 25 6.77 -13.79 -5.30
CA ALA A 25 6.85 -15.25 -5.37
C ALA A 25 5.89 -15.99 -4.41
N TYR A 26 5.49 -15.36 -3.30
CA TYR A 26 4.59 -15.93 -2.30
C TYR A 26 3.22 -15.26 -2.29
N SER A 27 2.94 -14.40 -3.27
CA SER A 27 1.69 -13.66 -3.33
C SER A 27 0.55 -14.46 -3.95
N TYR A 28 0.87 -15.52 -4.71
CA TYR A 28 -0.09 -16.34 -5.44
C TYR A 28 -0.04 -17.79 -4.96
N ASN A 29 -1.12 -18.53 -5.20
CA ASN A 29 -1.08 -19.99 -5.21
C ASN A 29 0.04 -20.47 -6.14
N ALA A 30 0.50 -21.71 -5.94
CA ALA A 30 1.57 -22.30 -6.76
C ALA A 30 1.26 -22.32 -8.28
N ASP A 31 -0.01 -22.30 -8.64
CA ASP A 31 -0.51 -22.24 -10.02
C ASP A 31 -0.70 -20.80 -10.57
N GLY A 32 -0.44 -19.77 -9.76
CA GLY A 32 -0.60 -18.36 -10.13
C GLY A 32 -2.05 -17.85 -10.17
N SER A 33 -3.04 -18.68 -9.86
CA SER A 33 -4.46 -18.39 -10.15
C SER A 33 -5.11 -17.37 -9.22
N ARG A 34 -4.64 -17.26 -7.97
CA ARG A 34 -5.28 -16.45 -6.93
C ARG A 34 -4.28 -15.89 -5.94
N TYR A 35 -4.55 -14.69 -5.43
CA TYR A 35 -3.83 -14.12 -4.29
C TYR A 35 -4.04 -14.93 -3.01
N VAL A 36 -2.94 -15.28 -2.35
CA VAL A 36 -2.90 -15.92 -1.02
C VAL A 36 -2.17 -15.09 0.03
N THR A 37 -1.61 -13.95 -0.39
CA THR A 37 -1.13 -12.90 0.51
C THR A 37 -2.24 -11.89 0.78
N SER A 38 -2.15 -11.22 1.91
CA SER A 38 -2.95 -10.02 2.20
C SER A 38 -2.32 -8.80 1.56
N TRP A 39 -3.15 -7.80 1.30
CA TRP A 39 -2.76 -6.53 0.71
C TRP A 39 -3.55 -5.36 1.29
N SER A 40 -2.98 -4.17 1.18
CA SER A 40 -3.66 -2.89 1.39
C SER A 40 -3.65 -2.12 0.07
N ILE A 41 -4.70 -1.33 -0.17
CA ILE A 41 -4.84 -0.54 -1.39
C ILE A 41 -4.84 0.92 -0.99
N PHE A 42 -4.19 1.76 -1.78
CA PHE A 42 -4.13 3.19 -1.52
C PHE A 42 -4.43 3.99 -2.77
N TYR A 43 -5.12 5.10 -2.56
CA TYR A 43 -5.24 6.20 -3.50
C TYR A 43 -4.50 7.43 -2.96
N GLY A 44 -3.60 7.98 -3.76
CA GLY A 44 -2.86 9.20 -3.41
C GLY A 44 -1.77 9.03 -2.37
N ASN A 45 -1.47 10.15 -1.71
CA ASN A 45 -0.28 10.28 -0.89
C ASN A 45 -0.55 9.83 0.56
N VAL A 46 0.29 8.97 1.10
CA VAL A 46 0.27 8.56 2.51
C VAL A 46 1.64 8.83 3.11
N SER A 47 1.70 9.87 3.94
CA SER A 47 2.94 10.31 4.59
C SER A 47 3.37 9.42 5.75
N ASP A 48 2.43 8.70 6.36
CA ASP A 48 2.71 7.68 7.38
C ASP A 48 1.57 6.68 7.41
N TYR A 49 1.89 5.39 7.51
CA TYR A 49 0.89 4.32 7.68
C TYR A 49 0.30 4.22 9.09
N TRP A 50 0.56 5.22 9.91
CA TRP A 50 0.07 5.39 11.26
C TRP A 50 -0.19 6.87 11.49
N GLY A 51 -1.21 7.21 12.26
CA GLY A 51 -1.39 8.57 12.72
C GLY A 51 -2.39 8.72 13.85
N THR A 52 -2.69 9.97 14.15
CA THR A 52 -3.82 10.34 14.99
C THR A 52 -4.76 11.25 14.22
N SER A 53 -6.06 11.10 14.43
CA SER A 53 -7.10 11.92 13.84
C SER A 53 -8.00 12.48 14.94
N ARG A 54 -8.46 13.71 14.75
CA ARG A 54 -9.40 14.38 15.64
C ARG A 54 -10.34 15.22 14.79
N TYR A 55 -11.64 14.97 14.90
CA TYR A 55 -12.64 15.76 14.19
C TYR A 55 -13.29 16.75 15.15
N GLN A 56 -13.19 18.04 14.88
CA GLN A 56 -13.91 19.15 15.54
C GLN A 56 -14.32 18.90 17.01
N GLY A 57 -13.34 18.84 17.91
CA GLY A 57 -13.61 18.70 19.35
C GLY A 57 -13.81 17.26 19.84
N SER A 58 -13.85 16.26 18.95
CA SER A 58 -13.89 14.83 19.32
C SER A 58 -12.67 14.43 20.16
N SER A 59 -12.73 13.24 20.76
CA SER A 59 -11.54 12.58 21.30
C SER A 59 -10.50 12.36 20.18
N LEU A 60 -9.23 12.46 20.55
CA LEU A 60 -8.12 12.09 19.68
C LEU A 60 -8.16 10.57 19.47
N SER A 61 -8.27 10.13 18.22
CA SER A 61 -8.24 8.72 17.84
C SER A 61 -6.90 8.40 17.19
N THR A 62 -6.34 7.23 17.50
CA THR A 62 -5.15 6.72 16.81
C THR A 62 -5.61 5.75 15.72
N TYR A 63 -5.07 5.88 14.51
CA TYR A 63 -5.36 4.98 13.39
C TYR A 63 -4.08 4.34 12.86
N ARG A 64 -4.23 3.17 12.23
CA ARG A 64 -3.17 2.41 11.59
C ARG A 64 -3.74 1.73 10.35
N TYR A 65 -3.00 1.72 9.26
CA TYR A 65 -3.36 0.87 8.12
C TYR A 65 -2.95 -0.56 8.39
N VAL A 66 -3.80 -1.49 8.00
CA VAL A 66 -3.58 -2.93 8.13
C VAL A 66 -3.76 -3.60 6.78
N PHE A 67 -3.11 -4.74 6.56
CA PHE A 67 -3.46 -5.56 5.41
C PHE A 67 -4.86 -6.14 5.58
N ASN A 68 -5.54 -6.34 4.45
CA ASN A 68 -6.89 -6.90 4.43
C ASN A 68 -6.94 -8.31 5.06
N GLY A 69 -8.16 -8.82 5.24
CA GLY A 69 -8.39 -10.13 5.86
C GLY A 69 -7.97 -11.35 5.02
N ASN A 70 -7.42 -11.19 3.81
CA ASN A 70 -7.24 -12.28 2.85
C ASN A 70 -5.84 -12.91 2.96
N GLY A 71 -5.72 -14.10 3.53
CA GLY A 71 -4.50 -14.90 3.42
C GLY A 71 -3.36 -14.48 4.37
N SER A 72 -2.12 -14.66 3.92
CA SER A 72 -0.92 -14.45 4.73
C SER A 72 -0.63 -12.96 4.96
N GLY A 73 -0.37 -12.59 6.21
CA GLY A 73 -0.24 -11.17 6.60
C GLY A 73 -1.56 -10.51 6.99
N SER A 74 -2.65 -11.28 7.06
CA SER A 74 -3.99 -10.77 7.39
C SER A 74 -4.00 -10.01 8.70
N TRP A 75 -4.58 -8.81 8.66
CA TRP A 75 -4.68 -7.87 9.79
C TRP A 75 -3.36 -7.39 10.39
N GLN A 76 -2.22 -7.74 9.79
CA GLN A 76 -0.93 -7.18 10.20
C GLN A 76 -0.87 -5.69 9.90
N TYR A 77 -0.14 -4.95 10.73
CA TYR A 77 0.08 -3.53 10.48
C TYR A 77 0.88 -3.34 9.20
N MET A 78 0.48 -2.38 8.39
CA MET A 78 1.11 -2.21 7.09
C MET A 78 2.52 -1.62 7.19
N LYS A 79 2.72 -0.65 8.10
CA LYS A 79 4.02 -0.03 8.33
C LYS A 79 5.10 -1.08 8.55
N ASN A 80 6.16 -1.00 7.76
CA ASN A 80 7.32 -1.89 7.80
C ASN A 80 6.99 -3.37 7.58
N ASN A 81 5.93 -3.70 6.83
CA ASN A 81 5.56 -5.10 6.59
C ASN A 81 5.16 -5.41 5.14
N ALA A 82 5.30 -4.45 4.21
CA ALA A 82 5.09 -4.75 2.80
C ALA A 82 6.37 -5.29 2.17
N ALA A 83 6.24 -6.28 1.28
CA ALA A 83 7.35 -6.91 0.59
C ALA A 83 7.27 -6.81 -0.94
N SER A 84 6.10 -6.54 -1.50
CA SER A 84 5.93 -6.25 -2.92
C SER A 84 4.82 -5.25 -3.17
N VAL A 85 4.83 -4.70 -4.39
CA VAL A 85 3.97 -3.62 -4.84
C VAL A 85 3.34 -3.99 -6.17
N MET A 86 2.10 -3.57 -6.38
CA MET A 86 1.48 -3.57 -7.69
C MET A 86 0.90 -2.19 -7.97
N ASN A 87 1.41 -1.52 -8.99
CA ASN A 87 0.82 -0.28 -9.48
C ASN A 87 -0.20 -0.61 -10.57
N CYS A 88 -1.47 -0.39 -10.26
CA CYS A 88 -2.62 -0.55 -11.16
C CYS A 88 -3.20 0.81 -11.59
N ALA A 89 -2.56 1.93 -11.25
CA ALA A 89 -3.07 3.25 -11.56
C ALA A 89 -3.17 3.45 -13.09
N PRO A 90 -4.27 4.02 -13.60
CA PRO A 90 -4.42 4.29 -15.03
C PRO A 90 -3.48 5.42 -15.51
N ALA A 91 -3.22 6.39 -14.64
CA ALA A 91 -2.51 7.61 -15.00
C ALA A 91 -1.26 7.87 -14.17
N ASP A 92 -1.15 7.28 -12.98
CA ASP A 92 -0.23 7.73 -11.93
C ASP A 92 0.94 6.76 -11.69
N ASN A 93 2.13 7.32 -11.49
CA ASN A 93 3.23 6.53 -10.94
C ASN A 93 3.24 6.70 -9.43
N TYR A 94 3.91 5.78 -8.76
CA TYR A 94 4.07 5.84 -7.32
C TYR A 94 5.53 5.67 -6.93
N ARG A 95 5.87 6.17 -5.75
CA ARG A 95 7.15 5.91 -5.12
C ARG A 95 6.95 5.56 -3.66
N VAL A 96 7.56 4.45 -3.24
CA VAL A 96 7.50 3.93 -1.86
C VAL A 96 8.82 4.26 -1.15
N TYR A 97 8.72 4.64 0.11
CA TYR A 97 9.83 5.18 0.91
C TYR A 97 10.04 4.39 2.20
N TYR A 98 11.30 4.36 2.64
CA TYR A 98 11.72 3.76 3.90
C TYR A 98 11.14 4.48 5.12
N ASN A 99 11.18 5.83 5.13
CA ASN A 99 10.71 6.62 6.26
C ASN A 99 9.35 7.28 6.01
N SER A 100 8.68 7.64 7.10
CA SER A 100 7.55 8.57 7.07
C SER A 100 7.95 9.90 6.44
N GLY A 101 6.99 10.64 5.90
CA GLY A 101 7.22 11.94 5.26
C GLY A 101 8.01 11.84 3.96
N TYR A 102 7.94 10.71 3.26
CA TYR A 102 8.61 10.48 1.96
C TYR A 102 10.14 10.60 2.04
N GLY A 103 10.73 10.18 3.16
CA GLY A 103 12.16 10.28 3.43
C GLY A 103 12.94 8.99 3.18
N GLY A 104 14.25 9.14 2.94
CA GLY A 104 15.20 8.02 2.89
C GLY A 104 15.18 7.24 1.57
N THR A 105 15.68 6.00 1.64
CA THR A 105 15.69 5.06 0.50
C THR A 105 14.30 4.94 -0.09
N SER A 106 14.22 4.91 -1.43
CA SER A 106 12.94 4.81 -2.13
C SER A 106 13.04 3.99 -3.40
N GLN A 107 11.88 3.53 -3.87
CA GLN A 107 11.74 2.79 -5.13
C GLN A 107 10.56 3.34 -5.90
N TYR A 108 10.79 3.62 -7.18
CA TYR A 108 9.79 4.10 -8.12
C TYR A 108 9.06 2.93 -8.78
N PHE A 109 7.75 3.09 -8.95
CA PHE A 109 6.84 2.15 -9.58
C PHE A 109 6.03 2.89 -10.64
N GLY A 110 6.52 2.81 -11.89
CA GLY A 110 5.83 3.39 -13.04
C GLY A 110 4.49 2.71 -13.30
N LYS A 111 3.53 3.45 -13.84
CA LYS A 111 2.33 2.86 -14.41
C LYS A 111 2.70 2.00 -15.62
N ASN A 112 2.00 0.89 -15.82
CA ASN A 112 2.28 -0.02 -16.92
C ASN A 112 1.27 0.20 -18.06
N GLY A 113 1.65 1.09 -18.98
CA GLY A 113 1.01 1.26 -20.28
C GLY A 113 -0.44 1.79 -20.26
N PRO A 114 -1.01 2.09 -21.43
CA PRO A 114 -2.33 2.70 -21.56
C PRO A 114 -3.52 1.76 -21.29
N TYR A 115 -3.28 0.47 -20.99
CA TYR A 115 -4.33 -0.57 -20.93
C TYR A 115 -4.49 -1.26 -19.56
N GLY A 116 -3.90 -0.72 -18.48
CA GLY A 116 -4.19 -1.19 -17.12
C GLY A 116 -3.46 -2.48 -16.72
N ASP A 117 -2.27 -2.74 -17.29
CA ASP A 117 -1.46 -3.86 -16.84
C ASP A 117 -0.91 -3.57 -15.44
N CYS A 118 -1.49 -4.20 -14.42
CA CYS A 118 -1.03 -4.10 -13.05
C CYS A 118 0.39 -4.70 -12.87
N ASN A 119 1.42 -3.87 -12.66
CA ASN A 119 2.79 -4.36 -12.56
C ASN A 119 3.15 -4.80 -11.14
N HIS A 120 3.12 -6.11 -10.88
CA HIS A 120 3.57 -6.66 -9.60
C HIS A 120 5.10 -6.84 -9.56
N THR A 121 5.77 -6.10 -8.68
CA THR A 121 7.22 -6.13 -8.47
C THR A 121 7.58 -6.21 -6.98
N ASP A 122 8.66 -6.90 -6.65
CA ASP A 122 9.19 -6.91 -5.28
C ASP A 122 9.75 -5.54 -4.87
N LEU A 123 9.60 -5.21 -3.59
CA LEU A 123 10.35 -4.11 -2.99
C LEU A 123 11.84 -4.49 -2.97
N ILE A 124 12.71 -3.52 -3.25
CA ILE A 124 14.15 -3.70 -3.04
C ILE A 124 14.41 -4.09 -1.59
N SER A 125 15.50 -4.82 -1.33
CA SER A 125 15.80 -5.38 -0.01
C SER A 125 15.79 -4.34 1.12
N ALA A 126 16.17 -3.08 0.82
CA ALA A 126 16.16 -2.00 1.79
C ALA A 126 14.74 -1.55 2.20
N LEU A 127 13.72 -1.75 1.35
CA LEU A 127 12.33 -1.34 1.61
C LEU A 127 11.44 -2.47 2.06
N LYS A 128 11.76 -3.71 1.67
CA LYS A 128 11.00 -4.89 2.07
C LYS A 128 10.93 -4.96 3.60
N ASN A 129 9.71 -4.96 4.12
CA ASN A 129 9.41 -4.93 5.55
C ASN A 129 10.07 -3.76 6.31
N ASN A 130 10.25 -2.64 5.63
CA ASN A 130 10.87 -1.43 6.19
C ASN A 130 10.28 -0.13 5.59
N ASN A 131 9.18 -0.22 4.86
CA ASN A 131 8.54 0.92 4.22
C ASN A 131 7.59 1.67 5.18
N ALA A 132 7.49 2.99 5.02
CA ALA A 132 6.67 3.81 5.91
C ALA A 132 5.81 4.89 5.23
N SER A 133 6.00 5.15 3.93
CA SER A 133 5.16 6.12 3.18
C SER A 133 5.21 5.91 1.66
N GLN A 134 4.26 6.52 0.94
CA GLN A 134 4.24 6.58 -0.53
C GLN A 134 3.53 7.83 -1.06
N HIS A 135 3.90 8.27 -2.26
CA HIS A 135 3.21 9.34 -2.99
C HIS A 135 3.24 9.15 -4.50
N PHE A 136 2.43 9.94 -5.20
CA PHE A 136 2.42 10.07 -6.66
C PHE A 136 3.76 10.56 -7.20
N ALA A 137 4.31 9.91 -8.23
CA ALA A 137 5.67 10.15 -8.72
C ALA A 137 5.77 10.50 -10.21
#